data_AF-A0A9C7WFE3-F1
#
_entry.id   AF-A0A9C7WFE3-F1
#
_cell.length_a   1.000
_cell.length_b   1.000
_cell.length_c   1.000
_cell.angle_alpha   90.00
_cell.angle_beta   90.00
_cell.angle_gamma   90.00
#
_symmetry.space_group_name_H-M   'P 1'
#
loop_
_entity.id
_entity.type
_entity.pdbx_description
1 polymer ?
#
loop_
_entity_poly.entity_id
_entity_poly.type
_entity_poly.pdbx_seq_one_letter_code
_entity_poly.pdbx_strand_id
1 'polypeptide(L)'
;WAFTDLGTPLVFHYYSLVPVQIFQMVSEVHENPMGYAWVVVVLAVTVLAFYISKRFLRGEYGMMGRGHIGEGRQLTGWKLAAAYFGALLIVGLALLPHLSVALTSVAERWFFTIFPEKVSAKFYLKVFSHGLTLSSIKNSLFLSSLSACLDLAIGVTIAYLLIRGRFPGKELLDVLAMLPLALPGVVLAFGYVAGFSGTFLDPRHDPFPLLIISYAVRRLPYMVRSAYAGFQQVDMSLEEASLNLGAGPLRTVRKVTLPLVAANLLAGGVLCFSFAMLEVSDSLILAMKEQFYPITKAIYSLLQRIEDGPYIASAMGMLGMLLLAVSLLGAGKVLGRRMGELFRVR
;
A
#
# COMPACT_ATOMS: atom_id res chain seq x y z
N TRP A 1 9.38 -3.10 7.81
CA TRP A 1 9.72 -3.59 6.46
C TRP A 1 10.44 -4.93 6.47
N ALA A 2 11.59 -5.12 7.13
CA ALA A 2 12.28 -6.42 7.15
C ALA A 2 11.43 -7.61 7.68
N PHE A 3 10.50 -7.38 8.62
CA PHE A 3 9.57 -8.40 9.15
C PHE A 3 8.29 -8.59 8.34
N THR A 4 8.02 -7.72 7.36
CA THR A 4 6.73 -7.62 6.66
C THR A 4 6.85 -7.79 5.15
N ASP A 5 8.04 -7.58 4.60
CA ASP A 5 8.30 -7.65 3.18
C ASP A 5 8.49 -9.11 2.74
N LEU A 6 7.66 -9.52 1.80
CA LEU A 6 7.70 -10.83 1.17
C LEU A 6 8.40 -10.79 -0.20
N GLY A 7 8.24 -9.69 -0.93
CA GLY A 7 8.62 -9.61 -2.34
C GLY A 7 10.13 -9.61 -2.53
N THR A 8 10.81 -8.67 -1.88
CA THR A 8 12.27 -8.51 -2.01
C THR A 8 13.05 -9.79 -1.69
N PRO A 9 12.85 -10.46 -0.52
CA PRO A 9 13.63 -11.65 -0.21
C PRO A 9 13.30 -12.83 -1.13
N LEU A 10 12.07 -12.96 -1.63
CA LEU A 10 11.73 -13.98 -2.61
C LEU A 10 12.49 -13.78 -3.93
N VAL A 11 12.57 -12.53 -4.41
CA VAL A 11 13.28 -12.19 -5.66
C VAL A 11 14.78 -12.48 -5.56
N PHE A 12 15.38 -12.27 -4.38
CA PHE A 12 16.79 -12.55 -4.14
C PHE A 12 17.07 -13.96 -3.59
N HIS A 13 16.08 -14.85 -3.61
CA HIS A 13 16.20 -16.23 -3.13
C HIS A 13 16.67 -16.34 -1.66
N TYR A 14 16.29 -15.38 -0.83
CA TYR A 14 16.63 -15.35 0.59
C TYR A 14 15.52 -15.99 1.43
N TYR A 15 15.55 -17.31 1.56
CA TYR A 15 14.47 -18.12 2.13
C TYR A 15 14.43 -18.19 3.66
N SER A 16 15.46 -17.70 4.34
CA SER A 16 15.58 -17.79 5.80
C SER A 16 14.71 -16.81 6.59
N LEU A 17 13.94 -15.95 5.91
CA LEU A 17 13.06 -14.97 6.57
C LEU A 17 11.68 -15.55 6.85
N VAL A 18 11.13 -15.18 8.01
CA VAL A 18 9.81 -15.62 8.46
C VAL A 18 8.69 -15.39 7.43
N PRO A 19 8.58 -14.22 6.75
CA PRO A 19 7.57 -14.04 5.71
C PRO A 19 7.68 -15.05 4.56
N VAL A 20 8.92 -15.40 4.15
CA VAL A 20 9.15 -16.34 3.07
C VAL A 20 8.81 -17.77 3.49
N GLN A 21 9.15 -18.15 4.72
CA GLN A 21 8.78 -19.44 5.29
C GLN A 21 7.25 -19.59 5.39
N ILE A 22 6.54 -18.56 5.87
CA ILE A 22 5.07 -18.56 5.90
C ILE A 22 4.51 -18.73 4.49
N PHE A 23 5.05 -18.00 3.51
CA PHE A 23 4.62 -18.11 2.11
C PHE A 23 4.82 -19.52 1.53
N GLN A 24 5.97 -20.15 1.77
CA GLN A 24 6.24 -21.52 1.30
C GLN A 24 5.31 -22.56 1.95
N MET A 25 4.88 -22.33 3.18
CA MET A 25 3.95 -23.22 3.90
C MET A 25 2.49 -23.07 3.48
N VAL A 26 2.14 -22.09 2.63
CA VAL A 26 0.77 -21.92 2.11
C VAL A 26 0.29 -23.14 1.32
N SER A 27 1.18 -23.79 0.56
CA SER A 27 0.82 -24.98 -0.21
C SER A 27 0.53 -26.21 0.66
N GLU A 28 1.03 -26.23 1.89
CA GLU A 28 0.90 -27.35 2.84
C GLU A 28 -0.10 -27.03 3.97
N VAL A 29 -0.98 -26.05 3.78
CA VAL A 29 -1.83 -25.51 4.87
C VAL A 29 -2.72 -26.55 5.56
N HIS A 30 -3.02 -27.67 4.89
CA HIS A 30 -3.82 -28.78 5.41
C HIS A 30 -2.99 -29.93 5.97
N GLU A 31 -1.70 -29.98 5.67
CA GLU A 31 -0.80 -31.09 6.02
C GLU A 31 0.16 -30.69 7.14
N ASN A 32 0.57 -29.42 7.17
CA ASN A 32 1.63 -28.93 8.04
C ASN A 32 1.16 -27.75 8.93
N PRO A 33 1.01 -27.96 10.25
CA PRO A 33 0.56 -26.90 11.15
C PRO A 33 1.60 -25.79 11.38
N MET A 34 2.85 -25.96 10.93
CA MET A 34 3.93 -24.99 11.17
C MET A 34 3.65 -23.61 10.58
N GLY A 35 2.93 -23.53 9.45
CA GLY A 35 2.52 -22.25 8.87
C GLY A 35 1.69 -21.42 9.84
N TYR A 36 0.74 -22.05 10.54
CA TYR A 36 -0.08 -21.41 11.57
C TYR A 36 0.75 -20.98 12.78
N ALA A 37 1.69 -21.83 13.22
CA ALA A 37 2.56 -21.51 14.34
C ALA A 37 3.38 -20.24 14.06
N TRP A 38 3.99 -20.13 12.87
CA TRP A 38 4.71 -18.93 12.46
C TRP A 38 3.82 -17.69 12.40
N VAL A 39 2.60 -17.82 11.87
CA VAL A 39 1.61 -16.73 11.86
C VAL A 39 1.31 -16.26 13.28
N VAL A 40 1.04 -17.17 14.22
CA VAL A 40 0.75 -16.84 15.62
C VAL A 40 1.96 -16.17 16.29
N VAL A 41 3.17 -16.68 16.07
CA VAL A 41 4.42 -16.08 16.60
C VAL A 41 4.58 -14.65 16.08
N VAL A 42 4.41 -14.44 14.77
CA VAL A 42 4.53 -13.11 14.17
C VAL A 42 3.45 -12.16 14.68
N LEU A 43 2.21 -12.64 14.84
CA LEU A 43 1.13 -11.87 15.45
C LEU A 43 1.47 -11.46 16.89
N ALA A 44 1.94 -12.41 17.71
CA ALA A 44 2.33 -12.14 19.09
C ALA A 44 3.44 -11.11 19.18
N VAL A 45 4.49 -11.25 18.35
CA VAL A 45 5.61 -10.29 18.27
C VAL A 45 5.11 -8.92 17.81
N THR A 46 4.23 -8.87 16.82
CA THR A 46 3.66 -7.62 16.30
C THR A 46 2.84 -6.89 17.35
N VAL A 47 1.95 -7.61 18.04
CA VAL A 47 1.11 -7.07 19.12
C VAL A 47 1.98 -6.60 20.29
N LEU A 48 2.99 -7.38 20.67
CA LEU A 48 3.93 -7.02 21.72
C LEU A 48 4.72 -5.76 21.35
N ALA A 49 5.27 -5.70 20.14
CA ALA A 49 5.99 -4.53 19.64
C ALA A 49 5.09 -3.29 19.60
N PHE A 50 3.84 -3.44 19.16
CA PHE A 50 2.85 -2.36 19.16
C PHE A 50 2.50 -1.91 20.58
N TYR A 51 2.31 -2.84 21.52
CA TYR A 51 2.04 -2.53 22.92
C TYR A 51 3.21 -1.80 23.59
N ILE A 52 4.44 -2.28 23.38
CA ILE A 52 5.68 -1.63 23.86
C ILE A 52 5.77 -0.23 23.27
N SER A 53 5.65 -0.11 21.95
CA SER A 53 5.64 1.17 21.22
C SER A 53 4.63 2.13 21.86
N LYS A 54 3.38 1.72 22.04
CA LYS A 54 2.34 2.54 22.68
C LYS A 54 2.65 2.90 24.14
N ARG A 55 3.30 2.01 24.91
CA ARG A 55 3.60 2.23 26.33
C ARG A 55 4.77 3.19 26.53
N PHE A 56 5.82 3.09 25.72
CA PHE A 56 6.99 3.96 25.81
C PHE A 56 6.78 5.30 25.11
N LEU A 57 6.02 5.32 24.00
CA LEU A 57 5.80 6.54 23.21
C LEU A 57 4.59 7.36 23.68
N ARG A 58 3.92 6.95 24.77
CA ARG A 58 2.76 7.62 25.37
C ARG A 58 3.04 9.05 25.85
N GLY A 59 4.30 9.47 25.96
CA GLY A 59 4.72 10.79 26.45
C GLY A 59 5.22 11.79 25.41
N GLU A 60 5.49 11.40 24.16
CA GLU A 60 6.26 12.25 23.22
C GLU A 60 5.65 12.43 21.82
N TYR A 61 4.45 11.92 21.55
CA TYR A 61 3.79 12.16 20.26
C TYR A 61 3.24 13.59 20.09
N GLY A 62 3.29 14.41 21.15
CA GLY A 62 3.11 15.86 21.06
C GLY A 62 4.34 16.62 20.50
N MET A 63 5.50 15.96 20.33
CA MET A 63 6.80 16.63 20.10
C MET A 63 7.61 16.10 18.90
N MET A 64 7.04 15.26 18.03
CA MET A 64 7.72 14.83 16.78
C MET A 64 7.07 15.36 15.49
N GLY A 65 6.01 16.18 15.63
CA GLY A 65 5.35 16.91 14.53
C GLY A 65 5.36 18.44 14.70
N ARG A 66 5.78 18.95 15.86
CA ARG A 66 6.28 20.32 15.95
C ARG A 66 7.68 20.24 15.38
N GLY A 67 7.84 20.64 14.12
CA GLY A 67 9.14 21.13 13.68
C GLY A 67 9.55 22.14 14.73
N HIS A 68 10.44 21.74 15.63
CA HIS A 68 11.17 22.69 16.43
C HIS A 68 11.88 23.51 15.37
N ILE A 69 11.32 24.67 15.06
CA ILE A 69 12.06 25.77 14.46
C ILE A 69 12.97 26.25 15.61
N GLY A 70 13.84 25.37 16.10
CA GLY A 70 15.07 25.83 16.69
C GLY A 70 15.70 26.65 15.58
N GLU A 71 16.16 27.85 15.92
CA GLU A 71 16.85 28.72 14.98
C GLU A 71 17.78 27.86 14.14
N GLY A 72 17.40 27.64 12.87
CA GLY A 72 18.10 26.73 12.00
C GLY A 72 19.49 27.31 11.84
N ARG A 73 20.50 26.69 12.48
CA ARG A 73 21.89 27.10 12.28
C ARG A 73 22.15 27.04 10.79
N GLN A 74 22.33 28.21 10.17
CA GLN A 74 22.64 28.28 8.76
C GLN A 74 24.01 27.62 8.57
N LEU A 75 24.01 26.43 7.97
CA LEU A 75 25.23 25.76 7.57
C LEU A 75 25.83 26.57 6.42
N THR A 76 27.06 27.05 6.58
CA THR A 76 27.80 27.79 5.55
C THR A 76 29.11 27.08 5.22
N GLY A 77 29.62 27.30 4.01
CA GLY A 77 30.89 26.74 3.54
C GLY A 77 30.88 25.21 3.42
N TRP A 78 31.94 24.56 3.89
CA TRP A 78 32.15 23.12 3.73
C TRP A 78 31.09 22.26 4.43
N LYS A 79 30.51 22.73 5.54
CA LYS A 79 29.46 21.99 6.26
C LYS A 79 28.18 21.87 5.43
N LEU A 80 27.85 22.91 4.67
CA LEU A 80 26.74 22.89 3.73
C LEU A 80 27.02 21.94 2.57
N ALA A 81 28.23 21.99 2.00
CA ALA A 81 28.66 21.08 0.94
C ALA A 81 28.63 19.61 1.41
N ALA A 82 29.11 19.32 2.62
CA ALA A 82 29.07 17.98 3.21
C ALA A 82 27.63 17.50 3.47
N ALA A 83 26.73 18.39 3.91
CA ALA A 83 25.32 18.07 4.09
C ALA A 83 24.63 17.75 2.75
N TYR A 84 24.86 18.56 1.70
CA TYR A 84 24.34 18.29 0.36
C TYR A 84 24.93 17.01 -0.22
N PHE A 85 26.23 16.79 -0.07
CA PHE A 85 26.89 15.58 -0.53
C PHE A 85 26.30 14.34 0.17
N GLY A 86 26.15 14.37 1.50
CA GLY A 86 25.54 13.29 2.26
C GLY A 86 24.09 13.03 1.81
N ALA A 87 23.28 14.08 1.63
CA ALA A 87 21.92 13.95 1.14
C ALA A 87 21.86 13.37 -0.29
N LEU A 88 22.68 13.88 -1.21
CA LEU A 88 22.76 13.40 -2.59
C LEU A 88 23.29 11.95 -2.66
N LEU A 89 24.23 11.58 -1.79
CA LEU A 89 24.73 10.21 -1.70
C LEU A 89 23.63 9.27 -1.25
N ILE A 90 22.88 9.62 -0.20
CA ILE A 90 21.76 8.81 0.29
C ILE A 90 20.67 8.67 -0.77
N VAL A 91 20.27 9.78 -1.40
CA VAL A 91 19.27 9.77 -2.48
C VAL A 91 19.78 8.97 -3.67
N GLY A 92 21.04 9.15 -4.08
CA GLY A 92 21.67 8.42 -5.17
C GLY A 92 21.67 6.91 -4.91
N LEU A 93 22.11 6.48 -3.73
CA LEU A 93 22.10 5.07 -3.31
C LEU A 93 20.68 4.49 -3.28
N ALA A 94 19.68 5.25 -2.81
CA ALA A 94 18.29 4.83 -2.80
C ALA A 94 17.69 4.67 -4.21
N LEU A 95 18.18 5.44 -5.19
CA LEU A 95 17.71 5.38 -6.57
C LEU A 95 18.37 4.27 -7.40
N LEU A 96 19.47 3.66 -6.93
CA LEU A 96 20.20 2.64 -7.70
C LEU A 96 19.34 1.42 -8.09
N PRO A 97 18.53 0.81 -7.20
CA PRO A 97 17.68 -0.32 -7.60
C PRO A 97 16.63 0.08 -8.64
N HIS A 98 16.06 1.29 -8.52
CA HIS A 98 15.10 1.82 -9.49
C HIS A 98 15.75 2.06 -10.86
N LEU A 99 16.97 2.61 -10.86
CA LEU A 99 17.76 2.78 -12.08
C LEU A 99 18.09 1.43 -12.72
N SER A 100 18.45 0.41 -11.93
CA SER A 100 18.70 -0.94 -12.43
C SER A 100 17.46 -1.51 -13.12
N VAL A 101 16.28 -1.41 -12.51
CA VAL A 101 15.02 -1.88 -13.13
C VAL A 101 14.71 -1.10 -14.40
N ALA A 102 14.91 0.21 -14.41
CA ALA A 102 14.68 1.06 -15.58
C ALA A 102 15.64 0.75 -16.74
N LEU A 103 16.89 0.40 -16.45
CA LEU A 103 17.85 -0.03 -17.46
C LEU A 103 17.51 -1.45 -17.95
N THR A 104 17.11 -2.36 -17.05
CA THR A 104 16.77 -3.74 -17.41
C THR A 104 15.50 -3.80 -18.27
N SER A 105 14.53 -2.91 -18.04
CA SER A 105 13.30 -2.88 -18.84
C SER A 105 13.51 -2.54 -20.33
N VAL A 106 14.62 -1.86 -20.64
CA VAL A 106 14.99 -1.48 -22.01
C VAL A 106 16.19 -2.26 -22.53
N ALA A 107 16.86 -3.06 -21.71
CA ALA A 107 18.04 -3.82 -22.10
C ALA A 107 17.66 -5.01 -22.99
N GLU A 108 18.22 -5.11 -24.19
CA GLU A 108 18.11 -6.31 -25.03
C GLU A 108 19.23 -7.32 -24.77
N ARG A 109 20.43 -6.82 -24.49
CA ARG A 109 21.59 -7.61 -24.09
C ARG A 109 22.31 -6.86 -22.98
N TRP A 110 22.43 -7.48 -21.82
CA TRP A 110 23.14 -6.90 -20.68
C TRP A 110 23.82 -8.01 -19.89
N PHE A 111 25.13 -8.18 -20.10
CA PHE A 111 25.90 -9.26 -19.52
C PHE A 111 27.29 -8.76 -19.10
N PHE A 112 27.61 -8.86 -17.81
CA PHE A 112 28.89 -8.41 -17.21
C PHE A 112 29.36 -7.00 -17.62
N THR A 113 28.43 -6.09 -17.92
CA THR A 113 28.70 -4.69 -18.30
C THR A 113 27.96 -3.75 -17.36
N ILE A 114 28.48 -2.52 -17.18
CA ILE A 114 27.84 -1.51 -16.30
C ILE A 114 26.53 -0.99 -16.93
N PHE A 115 26.48 -0.90 -18.26
CA PHE A 115 25.32 -0.45 -19.02
C PHE A 115 24.89 -1.51 -20.03
N PRO A 116 23.60 -1.52 -20.44
CA PRO A 116 23.14 -2.41 -21.50
C PRO A 116 23.93 -2.21 -22.79
N GLU A 117 24.38 -3.31 -23.40
CA GLU A 117 25.09 -3.27 -24.69
C GLU A 117 24.16 -2.85 -25.84
N LYS A 118 22.87 -3.22 -25.72
CA LYS A 118 21.84 -2.89 -26.69
C LYS A 118 20.55 -2.52 -25.96
N VAL A 119 19.95 -1.42 -26.38
CA VAL A 119 18.71 -0.88 -25.82
C VAL A 119 17.57 -1.04 -26.84
N SER A 120 16.40 -1.48 -26.39
CA SER A 120 15.20 -1.68 -27.22
C SER A 120 13.92 -1.60 -26.39
N ALA A 121 12.86 -1.04 -26.96
CA ALA A 121 11.53 -1.02 -26.35
C ALA A 121 10.73 -2.33 -26.58
N LYS A 122 11.35 -3.38 -27.13
CA LYS A 122 10.68 -4.64 -27.51
C LYS A 122 9.90 -5.29 -26.35
N PHE A 123 10.39 -5.16 -25.13
CA PHE A 123 9.73 -5.75 -23.96
C PHE A 123 8.47 -5.01 -23.56
N TYR A 124 8.39 -3.69 -23.77
CA TYR A 124 7.16 -2.94 -23.59
C TYR A 124 6.08 -3.36 -24.59
N LEU A 125 6.45 -3.66 -25.84
CA LEU A 125 5.51 -4.24 -26.81
C LEU A 125 5.02 -5.62 -26.36
N LYS A 126 5.92 -6.48 -25.87
CA LYS A 126 5.57 -7.80 -25.31
C LYS A 126 4.60 -7.71 -24.13
N VAL A 127 4.71 -6.68 -23.28
CA VAL A 127 3.78 -6.46 -22.16
C VAL A 127 2.33 -6.30 -22.65
N PHE A 128 2.10 -5.67 -23.81
CA PHE A 128 0.76 -5.47 -24.35
C PHE A 128 0.31 -6.58 -25.31
N SER A 129 1.21 -7.44 -25.79
CA SER A 129 0.88 -8.53 -26.72
C SER A 129 0.75 -9.90 -26.07
N HIS A 130 1.36 -10.13 -24.90
CA HIS A 130 1.35 -11.44 -24.24
C HIS A 130 0.11 -11.60 -23.33
N GLY A 131 -0.53 -12.77 -23.38
CA GLY A 131 -1.79 -13.05 -22.66
C GLY A 131 -1.69 -12.80 -21.15
N LEU A 132 -0.68 -13.40 -20.50
CA LEU A 132 -0.41 -13.23 -19.06
C LEU A 132 -0.18 -11.78 -18.62
N THR A 133 0.58 -11.01 -19.38
CA THR A 133 0.94 -9.64 -18.98
C THR A 133 -0.24 -8.70 -19.13
N LEU A 134 -0.99 -8.82 -20.24
CA LEU A 134 -2.16 -7.99 -20.47
C LEU A 134 -3.31 -8.36 -19.51
N SER A 135 -3.56 -9.65 -19.27
CA SER A 135 -4.57 -10.10 -18.30
C SER A 135 -4.24 -9.63 -16.89
N SER A 136 -2.97 -9.70 -16.49
CA SER A 136 -2.58 -9.29 -15.14
C SER A 136 -2.64 -7.79 -14.89
N ILE A 137 -2.38 -6.96 -15.91
CA ILE A 137 -2.63 -5.52 -15.83
C ILE A 137 -4.12 -5.25 -15.66
N LYS A 138 -4.98 -5.91 -16.44
CA LYS A 138 -6.45 -5.77 -16.33
C LYS A 138 -6.94 -6.21 -14.95
N ASN A 139 -6.47 -7.35 -14.46
CA ASN A 139 -6.80 -7.87 -13.12
C ASN A 139 -6.37 -6.88 -12.04
N SER A 140 -5.14 -6.36 -12.08
CA SER A 140 -4.69 -5.36 -11.11
C SER A 140 -5.53 -4.10 -11.14
N LEU A 141 -5.86 -3.56 -12.31
CA LEU A 141 -6.73 -2.38 -12.44
C LEU A 141 -8.12 -2.65 -11.87
N PHE A 142 -8.69 -3.82 -12.16
CA PHE A 142 -10.00 -4.22 -11.66
C PHE A 142 -10.02 -4.37 -10.13
N LEU A 143 -9.08 -5.14 -9.58
CA LEU A 143 -8.95 -5.41 -8.14
C LEU A 143 -8.67 -4.13 -7.35
N SER A 144 -7.74 -3.30 -7.83
CA SER A 144 -7.38 -2.03 -7.17
C SER A 144 -8.50 -0.98 -7.24
N SER A 145 -9.25 -0.92 -8.34
CA SER A 145 -10.37 0.02 -8.47
C SER A 145 -11.53 -0.37 -7.54
N LEU A 146 -11.91 -1.65 -7.52
CA LEU A 146 -12.98 -2.12 -6.64
C LEU A 146 -12.61 -2.01 -5.17
N SER A 147 -11.37 -2.37 -4.80
CA SER A 147 -10.91 -2.19 -3.42
C SER A 147 -10.86 -0.72 -3.01
N ALA A 148 -10.40 0.19 -3.87
CA ALA A 148 -10.43 1.63 -3.58
C ALA A 148 -11.86 2.17 -3.44
N CYS A 149 -12.83 1.67 -4.20
CA CYS A 149 -14.24 2.02 -4.03
C CYS A 149 -14.80 1.52 -2.70
N LEU A 150 -14.46 0.29 -2.28
CA LEU A 150 -14.83 -0.22 -0.96
C LEU A 150 -14.19 0.60 0.16
N ASP A 151 -12.92 0.93 0.03
CA ASP A 151 -12.22 1.79 0.98
C ASP A 151 -12.89 3.15 1.09
N LEU A 152 -13.27 3.77 -0.03
CA LEU A 152 -14.00 5.03 -0.03
C LEU A 152 -15.30 4.90 0.74
N ALA A 153 -16.12 3.89 0.46
CA ALA A 153 -17.40 3.71 1.14
C ALA A 153 -17.23 3.45 2.65
N ILE A 154 -16.38 2.49 3.01
CA ILE A 154 -16.19 2.05 4.40
C ILE A 154 -15.39 3.09 5.18
N GLY A 155 -14.29 3.57 4.62
CA GLY A 155 -13.37 4.52 5.24
C GLY A 155 -13.98 5.89 5.49
N VAL A 156 -14.79 6.40 4.56
CA VAL A 156 -15.56 7.63 4.77
C VAL A 156 -16.58 7.47 5.89
N THR A 157 -17.28 6.33 5.91
CA THR A 157 -18.26 6.02 6.96
C THR A 157 -17.60 5.96 8.33
N ILE A 158 -16.49 5.23 8.45
CA ILE A 158 -15.72 5.14 9.70
C ILE A 158 -15.22 6.53 10.11
N ALA A 159 -14.60 7.29 9.21
CA ALA A 159 -14.08 8.62 9.53
C ALA A 159 -15.18 9.59 9.99
N TYR A 160 -16.35 9.55 9.35
CA TYR A 160 -17.51 10.35 9.74
C TYR A 160 -17.99 9.98 11.15
N LEU A 161 -18.13 8.68 11.45
CA LEU A 161 -18.48 8.21 12.79
C LEU A 161 -17.44 8.61 13.83
N LEU A 162 -16.15 8.53 13.50
CA LEU A 162 -15.07 8.93 14.39
C LEU A 162 -15.05 10.46 14.65
N ILE A 163 -15.52 11.31 13.74
CA ILE A 163 -15.52 12.77 13.99
C ILE A 163 -16.84 13.26 14.57
N ARG A 164 -17.96 12.85 13.99
CA ARG A 164 -19.30 13.36 14.33
C ARG A 164 -20.04 12.48 15.33
N GLY A 165 -19.70 11.20 15.43
CA GLY A 165 -20.37 10.24 16.30
C GLY A 165 -20.00 10.37 17.78
N ARG A 166 -21.00 10.22 18.65
CA ARG A 166 -20.84 10.08 20.11
C ARG A 166 -21.37 8.70 20.53
N PHE A 167 -20.51 7.70 20.51
CA PHE A 167 -20.88 6.32 20.88
C PHE A 167 -19.75 5.64 21.68
N PRO A 168 -20.09 4.72 22.60
CA PRO A 168 -19.09 3.92 23.30
C PRO A 168 -18.35 3.01 22.31
N GLY A 169 -17.02 2.92 22.41
CA GLY A 169 -16.21 2.07 21.52
C GLY A 169 -15.60 2.78 20.29
N LYS A 170 -15.72 4.12 20.20
CA LYS A 170 -15.05 4.93 19.15
C LYS A 170 -13.54 4.65 19.03
N GLU A 171 -12.83 4.56 20.15
CA GLU A 171 -11.40 4.20 20.19
C GLU A 171 -11.14 2.79 19.63
N LEU A 172 -12.02 1.83 19.94
CA LEU A 172 -11.89 0.47 19.41
C LEU A 172 -12.10 0.47 17.90
N LEU A 173 -13.07 1.23 17.38
CA LEU A 173 -13.28 1.37 15.94
C LEU A 173 -12.05 1.97 15.23
N ASP A 174 -11.43 3.02 15.79
CA ASP A 174 -10.19 3.57 15.22
C ASP A 174 -9.06 2.54 15.24
N VAL A 175 -8.88 1.82 16.36
CA VAL A 175 -7.86 0.76 16.47
C VAL A 175 -8.09 -0.35 15.44
N LEU A 176 -9.32 -0.84 15.28
CA LEU A 176 -9.64 -1.90 14.32
C LEU A 176 -9.44 -1.43 12.87
N ALA A 177 -9.81 -0.18 12.57
CA ALA A 177 -9.61 0.41 11.25
C ALA A 177 -8.14 0.59 10.90
N MET A 178 -7.27 0.78 11.90
CA MET A 178 -5.82 0.96 11.73
C MET A 178 -5.01 -0.33 11.85
N LEU A 179 -5.60 -1.38 12.44
CA LEU A 179 -4.96 -2.68 12.68
C LEU A 179 -4.24 -3.25 11.44
N PRO A 180 -4.77 -3.13 10.20
CA PRO A 180 -4.10 -3.65 9.02
C PRO A 180 -2.71 -3.03 8.75
N LEU A 181 -2.41 -1.83 9.24
CA LEU A 181 -1.06 -1.24 9.10
C LEU A 181 -0.03 -1.91 10.01
N ALA A 182 -0.47 -2.46 11.14
CA ALA A 182 0.42 -3.12 12.09
C ALA A 182 0.75 -4.54 11.64
N LEU A 183 -0.20 -5.21 10.98
CA LEU A 183 -0.09 -6.61 10.62
C LEU A 183 0.74 -6.82 9.35
N PRO A 184 1.67 -7.81 9.33
CA PRO A 184 2.35 -8.21 8.11
C PRO A 184 1.36 -8.71 7.06
N GLY A 185 1.52 -8.28 5.80
CA GLY A 185 0.63 -8.66 4.71
C GLY A 185 0.54 -10.18 4.50
N VAL A 186 1.66 -10.88 4.65
CA VAL A 186 1.73 -12.35 4.55
C VAL A 186 0.85 -13.05 5.60
N VAL A 187 0.76 -12.48 6.81
CA VAL A 187 -0.03 -13.04 7.90
C VAL A 187 -1.53 -12.89 7.60
N LEU A 188 -1.94 -11.73 7.10
CA LEU A 188 -3.33 -11.51 6.66
C LEU A 188 -3.70 -12.45 5.51
N ALA A 189 -2.85 -12.51 4.48
CA ALA A 189 -3.07 -13.38 3.33
C ALA A 189 -3.17 -14.86 3.71
N PHE A 190 -2.27 -15.35 4.57
CA PHE A 190 -2.33 -16.72 5.09
C PHE A 190 -3.61 -16.96 5.90
N GLY A 191 -3.97 -16.02 6.78
CA GLY A 191 -5.21 -16.07 7.56
C GLY A 191 -6.46 -16.11 6.67
N TYR A 192 -6.45 -15.42 5.53
CA TYR A 192 -7.53 -15.47 4.54
C TYR A 192 -7.66 -16.85 3.88
N VAL A 193 -6.55 -17.47 3.46
CA VAL A 193 -6.58 -18.84 2.90
C VAL A 193 -7.13 -19.83 3.92
N ALA A 194 -6.65 -19.76 5.16
CA ALA A 194 -7.09 -20.67 6.20
C ALA A 194 -8.55 -20.45 6.64
N GLY A 195 -8.91 -19.20 6.89
CA GLY A 195 -10.22 -18.83 7.45
C GLY A 195 -11.37 -18.96 6.45
N PHE A 196 -11.11 -18.85 5.15
CA PHE A 196 -12.12 -18.98 4.10
C PHE A 196 -12.05 -20.30 3.32
N SER A 197 -11.18 -21.23 3.72
CA SER A 197 -11.08 -22.56 3.11
C SER A 197 -12.43 -23.29 3.18
N GLY A 198 -12.93 -23.80 2.05
CA GLY A 198 -14.21 -24.50 1.95
C GLY A 198 -15.45 -23.61 2.00
N THR A 199 -15.30 -22.27 2.06
CA THR A 199 -16.41 -21.32 2.01
C THR A 199 -16.68 -20.82 0.59
N PHE A 200 -17.72 -20.02 0.40
CA PHE A 200 -17.99 -19.35 -0.88
C PHE A 200 -16.90 -18.32 -1.28
N LEU A 201 -16.02 -17.93 -0.34
CA LEU A 201 -14.89 -17.03 -0.57
C LEU A 201 -13.56 -17.79 -0.71
N ASP A 202 -13.58 -19.13 -0.84
CA ASP A 202 -12.34 -19.91 -0.98
C ASP A 202 -11.54 -19.48 -2.24
N PRO A 203 -10.32 -18.96 -2.08
CA PRO A 203 -9.53 -18.45 -3.21
C PRO A 203 -9.10 -19.53 -4.21
N ARG A 204 -9.22 -20.82 -3.86
CA ARG A 204 -8.96 -21.95 -4.78
C ARG A 204 -9.98 -22.05 -5.90
N HIS A 205 -11.23 -21.64 -5.64
CA HIS A 205 -12.29 -21.61 -6.65
C HIS A 205 -12.21 -20.32 -7.47
N ASP A 206 -12.48 -19.19 -6.81
CA ASP A 206 -12.40 -17.83 -7.37
C ASP A 206 -11.76 -16.87 -6.34
N PRO A 207 -10.53 -16.39 -6.57
CA PRO A 207 -9.83 -15.54 -5.63
C PRO A 207 -10.26 -14.07 -5.71
N PHE A 208 -11.01 -13.62 -6.72
CA PHE A 208 -11.31 -12.20 -6.91
C PHE A 208 -12.08 -11.55 -5.76
N PRO A 209 -13.17 -12.13 -5.24
CA PRO A 209 -13.89 -11.52 -4.11
C PRO A 209 -12.98 -11.32 -2.90
N LEU A 210 -12.19 -12.34 -2.56
CA LEU A 210 -11.30 -12.30 -1.40
C LEU A 210 -10.08 -11.39 -1.64
N LEU A 211 -9.56 -11.30 -2.87
CA LEU A 211 -8.52 -10.34 -3.25
C LEU A 211 -9.01 -8.90 -3.11
N ILE A 212 -10.23 -8.60 -3.57
CA ILE A 212 -10.83 -7.26 -3.43
C ILE A 212 -10.98 -6.88 -1.96
N ILE A 213 -11.52 -7.79 -1.14
CA ILE A 213 -11.67 -7.59 0.30
C ILE A 213 -10.31 -7.40 0.97
N SER A 214 -9.35 -8.27 0.66
CA SER A 214 -8.01 -8.25 1.25
C SER A 214 -7.27 -6.95 0.93
N TYR A 215 -7.30 -6.52 -0.34
CA TYR A 215 -6.74 -5.24 -0.77
C TYR A 215 -7.41 -4.07 -0.04
N ALA A 216 -8.75 -4.05 0.04
CA ALA A 216 -9.48 -3.01 0.75
C ALA A 216 -9.08 -2.97 2.23
N VAL A 217 -9.13 -4.11 2.94
CA VAL A 217 -8.71 -4.18 4.36
C VAL A 217 -7.29 -3.63 4.54
N ARG A 218 -6.36 -3.95 3.65
CA ARG A 218 -4.98 -3.46 3.71
C ARG A 218 -4.85 -1.95 3.50
N ARG A 219 -5.76 -1.35 2.73
CA ARG A 219 -5.69 0.07 2.29
C ARG A 219 -6.70 0.98 3.00
N LEU A 220 -7.68 0.42 3.69
CA LEU A 220 -8.67 1.10 4.51
C LEU A 220 -8.08 2.19 5.45
N PRO A 221 -6.94 1.96 6.15
CA PRO A 221 -6.35 2.98 7.02
C PRO A 221 -6.04 4.30 6.30
N TYR A 222 -5.60 4.24 5.04
CA TYR A 222 -5.26 5.44 4.25
C TYR A 222 -6.51 6.28 3.96
N MET A 223 -7.60 5.63 3.55
CA MET A 223 -8.86 6.33 3.31
C MET A 223 -9.45 6.90 4.61
N VAL A 224 -9.45 6.12 5.71
CA VAL A 224 -9.95 6.60 7.00
C VAL A 224 -9.21 7.85 7.44
N ARG A 225 -7.88 7.87 7.38
CA ARG A 225 -7.08 9.05 7.77
C ARG A 225 -7.29 10.23 6.82
N SER A 226 -7.37 9.99 5.52
CA SER A 226 -7.62 11.04 4.53
C SER A 226 -9.00 11.68 4.73
N ALA A 227 -10.06 10.87 4.85
CA ALA A 227 -11.41 11.35 5.12
C ALA A 227 -11.52 12.04 6.48
N TYR A 228 -10.86 11.51 7.51
CA TYR A 228 -10.80 12.13 8.84
C TYR A 228 -10.18 13.53 8.77
N ALA A 229 -9.02 13.67 8.12
CA ALA A 229 -8.36 14.96 7.94
C ALA A 229 -9.25 15.97 7.20
N GLY A 230 -10.01 15.52 6.19
CA GLY A 230 -10.99 16.35 5.50
C GLY A 230 -12.12 16.81 6.40
N PHE A 231 -12.78 15.89 7.10
CA PHE A 231 -13.90 16.22 7.99
C PHE A 231 -13.48 17.11 9.17
N GLN A 232 -12.24 16.99 9.65
CA GLN A 232 -11.70 17.84 10.71
C GLN A 232 -11.55 19.32 10.27
N GLN A 233 -11.38 19.57 8.96
CA GLN A 233 -11.27 20.93 8.41
C GLN A 233 -12.63 21.59 8.18
N VAL A 234 -13.72 20.81 8.13
CA VAL A 234 -15.07 21.33 7.90
C VAL A 234 -15.70 21.72 9.24
N ASP A 235 -15.97 23.03 9.37
CA ASP A 235 -16.64 23.61 10.53
C ASP A 235 -18.03 22.98 10.72
N MET A 236 -18.34 22.60 11.97
CA MET A 236 -19.60 21.95 12.33
C MET A 236 -20.80 22.88 12.14
N SER A 237 -20.60 24.21 12.21
CA SER A 237 -21.65 25.21 12.01
C SER A 237 -22.29 25.15 10.61
N LEU A 238 -21.55 24.69 9.58
CA LEU A 238 -22.11 24.48 8.23
C LEU A 238 -23.13 23.34 8.21
N GLU A 239 -22.86 22.28 8.97
CA GLU A 239 -23.78 21.15 9.11
C GLU A 239 -25.00 21.54 9.94
N GLU A 240 -24.79 22.26 11.05
CA GLU A 240 -25.85 22.78 11.92
C GLU A 240 -26.78 23.76 11.19
N ALA A 241 -26.23 24.67 10.38
CA ALA A 241 -27.02 25.59 9.55
C ALA A 241 -27.91 24.85 8.55
N SER A 242 -27.38 23.80 7.90
CA SER A 242 -28.15 22.95 6.99
C SER A 242 -29.30 22.24 7.72
N LEU A 243 -29.05 21.70 8.92
CA LEU A 243 -30.08 21.05 9.75
C LEU A 243 -31.16 22.06 10.21
N ASN A 244 -30.76 23.26 10.63
CA ASN A 244 -31.67 24.33 11.06
C ASN A 244 -32.59 24.82 9.93
N LEU A 245 -32.12 24.77 8.68
CA LEU A 245 -32.92 25.07 7.48
C LEU A 245 -33.83 23.89 7.03
N GLY A 246 -33.93 22.83 7.84
CA GLY A 246 -34.83 21.70 7.62
C GLY A 246 -34.26 20.57 6.74
N ALA A 247 -32.96 20.58 6.43
CA ALA A 247 -32.34 19.43 5.76
C ALA A 247 -32.16 18.26 6.75
N GLY A 248 -32.40 17.03 6.29
CA GLY A 248 -32.07 15.83 7.07
C GLY A 248 -30.56 15.50 7.06
N PRO A 249 -30.06 14.66 7.98
CA PRO A 249 -28.62 14.37 8.13
C PRO A 249 -27.95 13.86 6.85
N LEU A 250 -28.59 12.93 6.13
CA LEU A 250 -28.04 12.39 4.88
C LEU A 250 -27.94 13.47 3.78
N ARG A 251 -28.90 14.40 3.74
CA ARG A 251 -28.89 15.51 2.79
C ARG A 251 -27.78 16.50 3.13
N THR A 252 -27.59 16.82 4.41
CA THR A 252 -26.48 17.66 4.90
C THR A 252 -25.13 17.05 4.53
N VAL A 253 -24.89 15.77 4.85
CA VAL A 253 -23.64 15.09 4.50
C VAL A 253 -23.40 15.11 2.99
N ARG A 254 -24.41 14.75 2.19
CA ARG A 254 -24.26 14.64 0.73
C ARG A 254 -24.07 15.98 0.03
N LYS A 255 -24.75 17.04 0.47
CA LYS A 255 -24.76 18.33 -0.24
C LYS A 255 -23.85 19.39 0.37
N VAL A 256 -23.45 19.24 1.63
CA VAL A 256 -22.58 20.20 2.34
C VAL A 256 -21.24 19.55 2.62
N THR A 257 -21.20 18.48 3.42
CA THR A 257 -19.93 17.95 3.92
C THR A 257 -19.09 17.27 2.83
N LEU A 258 -19.67 16.34 2.05
CA LEU A 258 -18.94 15.57 1.03
C LEU A 258 -18.27 16.45 -0.05
N PRO A 259 -18.94 17.47 -0.62
CA PRO A 259 -18.29 18.39 -1.56
C PRO A 259 -17.10 19.14 -0.96
N LEU A 260 -17.19 19.54 0.32
CA LEU A 260 -16.12 20.26 1.00
C LEU A 260 -14.90 19.38 1.28
N VAL A 261 -15.10 18.08 1.52
CA VAL A 261 -14.00 17.13 1.74
C VAL A 261 -13.55 16.39 0.48
N ALA A 262 -14.13 16.68 -0.69
CA ALA A 262 -13.93 15.91 -1.92
C ALA A 262 -12.45 15.77 -2.32
N ALA A 263 -11.64 16.81 -2.14
CA ALA A 263 -10.20 16.76 -2.43
C ALA A 263 -9.46 15.73 -1.55
N ASN A 264 -9.83 15.63 -0.26
CA ASN A 264 -9.28 14.64 0.66
C ASN A 264 -9.73 13.22 0.29
N LEU A 265 -11.00 13.05 -0.12
CA LEU A 265 -11.51 11.75 -0.54
C LEU A 265 -10.85 11.27 -1.84
N LEU A 266 -10.68 12.16 -2.81
CA LEU A 266 -9.98 11.87 -4.06
C LEU A 266 -8.52 11.49 -3.81
N ALA A 267 -7.81 12.25 -2.99
CA ALA A 267 -6.42 11.94 -2.68
C ALA A 267 -6.28 10.62 -1.90
N GLY A 268 -7.15 10.38 -0.92
CA GLY A 268 -7.21 9.10 -0.22
C GLY A 268 -7.51 7.93 -1.16
N GLY A 269 -8.44 8.11 -2.09
CA GLY A 269 -8.81 7.10 -3.09
C GLY A 269 -7.67 6.78 -4.06
N VAL A 270 -6.95 7.81 -4.52
CA VAL A 270 -5.75 7.64 -5.36
C VAL A 270 -4.66 6.87 -4.61
N LEU A 271 -4.46 7.14 -3.31
CA LEU A 271 -3.51 6.39 -2.48
C LEU A 271 -3.94 4.92 -2.31
N CYS A 272 -5.20 4.67 -1.95
CA CYS A 272 -5.74 3.31 -1.83
C CYS A 272 -5.56 2.53 -3.13
N PHE A 273 -5.99 3.10 -4.26
CA PHE A 273 -5.83 2.51 -5.59
C PHE A 273 -4.37 2.17 -5.91
N SER A 274 -3.47 3.14 -5.73
CA SER A 274 -2.07 2.99 -6.14
C SER A 274 -1.31 1.97 -5.30
N PHE A 275 -1.58 1.92 -3.99
CA PHE A 275 -0.99 0.92 -3.12
C PHE A 275 -1.65 -0.47 -3.29
N ALA A 276 -2.93 -0.54 -3.69
CA ALA A 276 -3.58 -1.80 -4.04
C ALA A 276 -3.04 -2.36 -5.37
N MET A 277 -2.77 -1.51 -6.37
CA MET A 277 -2.14 -1.90 -7.65
C MET A 277 -0.80 -2.63 -7.47
N LEU A 278 -0.04 -2.25 -6.43
CA LEU A 278 1.29 -2.79 -6.12
C LEU A 278 1.29 -3.67 -4.87
N GLU A 279 0.15 -4.24 -4.52
CA GLU A 279 0.06 -5.21 -3.43
C GLU A 279 0.83 -6.50 -3.85
N VAL A 280 1.73 -6.99 -2.99
CA VAL A 280 2.52 -8.20 -3.23
C VAL A 280 2.05 -9.43 -2.45
N SER A 281 1.93 -9.37 -1.12
CA SER A 281 1.68 -10.56 -0.29
C SER A 281 0.33 -11.23 -0.52
N ASP A 282 -0.77 -10.46 -0.64
CA ASP A 282 -2.10 -11.04 -0.90
C ASP A 282 -2.15 -11.62 -2.31
N SER A 283 -1.54 -10.91 -3.25
CA SER A 283 -1.40 -11.30 -4.65
C SER A 283 -0.61 -12.59 -4.82
N LEU A 284 0.50 -12.73 -4.09
CA LEU A 284 1.35 -13.92 -4.16
C LEU A 284 0.65 -15.16 -3.62
N ILE A 285 -0.19 -15.00 -2.59
CA ILE A 285 -0.80 -16.10 -1.83
C ILE A 285 -2.20 -16.46 -2.36
N LEU A 286 -3.07 -15.48 -2.59
CA LEU A 286 -4.46 -15.70 -2.96
C LEU A 286 -4.65 -15.95 -4.45
N ALA A 287 -3.82 -15.35 -5.33
CA ALA A 287 -3.92 -15.59 -6.77
C ALA A 287 -3.21 -16.92 -7.14
N MET A 288 -3.95 -18.02 -7.06
CA MET A 288 -3.42 -19.38 -7.24
C MET A 288 -3.35 -19.82 -8.71
N LYS A 289 -4.24 -19.33 -9.58
CA LYS A 289 -4.30 -19.69 -11.01
C LYS A 289 -3.88 -18.52 -11.89
N GLU A 290 -3.16 -18.81 -12.98
CA GLU A 290 -2.56 -17.81 -13.88
C GLU A 290 -3.57 -16.77 -14.40
N GLN A 291 -4.78 -17.21 -14.76
CA GLN A 291 -5.84 -16.32 -15.25
C GLN A 291 -6.24 -15.21 -14.27
N PHE A 292 -6.00 -15.40 -12.97
CA PHE A 292 -6.33 -14.46 -11.90
C PHE A 292 -5.12 -13.65 -11.43
N TYR A 293 -3.94 -13.83 -12.02
CA TYR A 293 -2.73 -13.17 -11.55
C TYR A 293 -2.87 -11.65 -11.67
N PRO A 294 -2.69 -10.88 -10.59
CA PRO A 294 -2.43 -9.45 -10.68
C PRO A 294 -0.99 -9.20 -11.15
N ILE A 295 -0.68 -7.96 -11.52
CA ILE A 295 0.60 -7.52 -12.07
C ILE A 295 1.80 -7.97 -11.21
N THR A 296 1.68 -7.93 -9.89
CA THR A 296 2.75 -8.30 -8.95
C THR A 296 3.03 -9.81 -8.95
N LYS A 297 1.99 -10.65 -9.02
CA LYS A 297 2.13 -12.10 -9.19
C LYS A 297 2.69 -12.46 -10.56
N ALA A 298 2.27 -11.76 -11.60
CA ALA A 298 2.80 -11.95 -12.95
C ALA A 298 4.28 -11.58 -13.05
N ILE A 299 4.70 -10.46 -12.45
CA ILE A 299 6.12 -10.09 -12.32
C ILE A 299 6.92 -11.21 -11.65
N TYR A 300 6.44 -11.73 -10.52
CA TYR A 300 7.11 -12.83 -9.81
C TYR A 300 7.21 -14.10 -10.67
N SER A 301 6.14 -14.47 -11.36
CA SER A 301 6.12 -15.63 -12.28
C SER A 301 7.11 -15.45 -13.44
N LEU A 302 7.17 -14.25 -14.02
CA LEU A 302 8.09 -13.94 -15.12
C LEU A 302 9.56 -13.95 -14.69
N LEU A 303 9.89 -13.58 -13.45
CA LEU A 303 11.26 -13.66 -12.95
C LEU A 303 11.81 -15.09 -12.93
N GLN A 304 10.93 -16.10 -12.87
CA GLN A 304 11.31 -17.51 -12.93
C GLN A 304 11.52 -18.02 -14.36
N ARG A 305 11.20 -17.21 -15.39
CA ARG A 305 11.39 -17.55 -16.80
C ARG A 305 12.81 -17.20 -17.26
N ILE A 306 13.53 -18.20 -17.77
CA ILE A 306 14.99 -18.14 -18.00
C ILE A 306 15.43 -17.11 -19.04
N GLU A 307 14.73 -16.98 -20.17
CA GLU A 307 15.23 -16.20 -21.31
C GLU A 307 14.92 -14.70 -21.19
N ASP A 308 13.66 -14.33 -21.39
CA ASP A 308 13.21 -12.94 -21.49
C ASP A 308 12.39 -12.47 -20.29
N GLY A 309 12.20 -13.35 -19.31
CA GLY A 309 11.40 -13.13 -18.11
C GLY A 309 11.78 -11.87 -17.33
N PRO A 310 13.04 -11.72 -16.88
CA PRO A 310 13.48 -10.56 -16.11
C PRO A 310 13.30 -9.21 -16.82
N TYR A 311 13.44 -9.18 -18.15
CA TYR A 311 13.28 -7.97 -18.94
C TYR A 311 11.81 -7.55 -19.05
N ILE A 312 10.89 -8.50 -19.29
CA ILE A 312 9.45 -8.24 -19.30
C ILE A 312 8.97 -7.86 -17.89
N ALA A 313 9.42 -8.57 -16.86
CA ALA A 313 9.10 -8.29 -15.47
C ALA A 313 9.56 -6.88 -15.07
N SER A 314 10.75 -6.46 -15.49
CA SER A 314 11.27 -5.11 -15.27
C SER A 314 10.45 -4.05 -16.01
N ALA A 315 10.01 -4.33 -17.25
CA ALA A 315 9.12 -3.42 -17.98
C ALA A 315 7.76 -3.25 -17.28
N MET A 316 7.17 -4.34 -16.79
CA MET A 316 5.94 -4.28 -15.97
C MET A 316 6.16 -3.52 -14.66
N GLY A 317 7.28 -3.79 -13.98
CA GLY A 317 7.67 -3.07 -12.76
C GLY A 317 7.83 -1.57 -13.01
N MET A 318 8.44 -1.18 -14.14
CA MET A 318 8.58 0.22 -14.52
C MET A 318 7.22 0.89 -14.79
N LEU A 319 6.28 0.21 -15.47
CA LEU A 319 4.92 0.71 -15.64
C LEU A 319 4.20 0.89 -14.29
N GLY A 320 4.37 -0.06 -13.36
CA GLY A 320 3.85 0.05 -12.00
C GLY A 320 4.44 1.23 -11.22
N MET A 321 5.76 1.43 -11.31
CA MET A 321 6.45 2.57 -10.69
C MET A 321 5.99 3.91 -11.29
N LEU A 322 5.81 4.00 -12.61
CA LEU A 322 5.29 5.18 -13.28
C LEU A 322 3.85 5.49 -12.83
N LEU A 323 2.99 4.48 -12.76
CA LEU A 323 1.63 4.63 -12.26
C LEU A 323 1.63 5.16 -10.82
N LEU A 324 2.42 4.56 -9.93
CA LEU A 324 2.55 5.03 -8.56
C LEU A 324 3.04 6.49 -8.49
N ALA A 325 4.08 6.83 -9.26
CA ALA A 325 4.63 8.19 -9.30
C ALA A 325 3.59 9.21 -9.78
N VAL A 326 2.88 8.91 -10.88
CA VAL A 326 1.81 9.77 -11.42
C VAL A 326 0.68 9.93 -10.40
N SER A 327 0.26 8.85 -9.75
CA SER A 327 -0.77 8.89 -8.72
C SER A 327 -0.36 9.72 -7.50
N LEU A 328 0.86 9.56 -6.99
CA LEU A 328 1.36 10.35 -5.85
C LEU A 328 1.44 11.84 -6.20
N LEU A 329 1.95 12.16 -7.40
CA LEU A 329 1.98 13.55 -7.89
C LEU A 329 0.57 14.11 -8.10
N GLY A 330 -0.36 13.29 -8.61
CA GLY A 330 -1.76 13.64 -8.78
C GLY A 330 -2.45 13.94 -7.45
N ALA A 331 -2.34 13.04 -6.48
CA ALA A 331 -2.85 13.24 -5.13
C ALA A 331 -2.26 14.50 -4.48
N GLY A 332 -0.95 14.72 -4.61
CA GLY A 332 -0.29 15.92 -4.09
C GLY A 332 -0.71 17.23 -4.75
N LYS A 333 -1.06 17.19 -6.06
CA LYS A 333 -1.65 18.35 -6.75
C LYS A 333 -3.08 18.61 -6.29
N VAL A 334 -3.91 17.57 -6.13
CA VAL A 334 -5.31 17.67 -5.68
C VAL A 334 -5.40 18.23 -4.26
N LEU A 335 -4.49 17.83 -3.36
CA LEU A 335 -4.39 18.35 -2.00
C LEU A 335 -3.72 19.75 -1.92
N GLY A 336 -3.16 20.24 -3.03
CA GLY A 336 -2.46 21.51 -3.11
C GLY A 336 -1.16 21.56 -2.32
N ARG A 337 -0.03 21.08 -2.87
CA ARG A 337 1.37 21.22 -2.37
C ARG A 337 1.62 20.82 -0.89
N ARG A 338 0.62 20.37 -0.12
CA ARG A 338 0.68 20.15 1.33
C ARG A 338 0.50 18.69 1.73
N MET A 339 1.07 17.74 0.99
CA MET A 339 1.08 16.33 1.42
C MET A 339 1.68 16.14 2.82
N GLY A 340 2.59 17.02 3.26
CA GLY A 340 3.18 16.98 4.60
C GLY A 340 2.18 17.26 5.73
N GLU A 341 0.96 17.75 5.46
CA GLU A 341 -0.04 18.04 6.48
C GLU A 341 -0.97 16.85 6.79
N LEU A 342 -1.08 15.85 5.92
CA LEU A 342 -1.93 14.65 6.12
C LEU A 342 -1.47 13.73 7.26
N PHE A 343 -0.18 13.77 7.58
CA PHE A 343 0.40 13.00 8.69
C PHE A 343 0.60 13.85 9.95
N ARG A 344 0.12 15.11 9.95
CA ARG A 344 0.05 15.92 11.17
C ARG A 344 -1.15 15.48 11.99
N VAL A 345 -0.91 14.55 12.91
CA VAL A 345 -1.83 14.30 14.03
C VAL A 345 -1.83 15.57 14.89
N ARG A 346 -2.97 16.27 14.95
CA ARG A 346 -3.19 17.39 15.88
C ARG A 346 -3.56 16.88 17.26
#